data_AF-A0A8J3QT76-F1
#
_entry.id   AF-A0A8J3QT76-F1
#
_cell.length_a   1.000
_cell.length_b   1.000
_cell.length_c   1.000
_cell.angle_alpha   90.00
_cell.angle_beta   90.00
_cell.angle_gamma   90.00
#
_symmetry.space_group_name_H-M   'P 1'
#
loop_
_entity.id
_entity.type
_entity.pdbx_description
1 polymer ?
#
loop_
_entity_poly.entity_id
_entity_poly.type
_entity_poly.pdbx_seq_one_letter_code
_entity_poly.pdbx_strand_id
1 'polypeptide(L)'
;MTSPHRRDREQLIGVLVPASLSDRPGPCPAPMPALPVPRPPSDLSEDEVLIGVAGPDRSGRVTERALLRALGWSLGHRIGIHAHGEMLVIGSAVAGSMRRPGA
;
A
#
# COMPACT_ATOMS: atom_id res chain seq x y z
N MET A 1 -54.48 17.51 59.67
CA MET A 1 -54.30 16.08 59.29
C MET A 1 -54.71 16.02 57.82
N THR A 2 -53.89 15.69 56.81
CA THR A 2 -52.71 14.84 56.66
C THR A 2 -52.00 15.30 55.38
N SER A 3 -50.66 15.23 55.35
CA SER A 3 -49.82 15.65 54.21
C SER A 3 -50.00 14.71 53.00
N PRO A 4 -50.09 15.20 51.75
CA PRO A 4 -49.96 14.32 50.60
C PRO A 4 -48.48 13.89 50.47
N HIS A 5 -48.29 12.58 50.32
CA HIS A 5 -47.00 11.93 50.13
C HIS A 5 -46.24 12.55 48.96
N ARG A 6 -45.10 13.17 49.29
CA ARG A 6 -43.97 13.38 48.40
C ARG A 6 -43.22 12.05 48.24
N ARG A 7 -42.67 11.81 47.04
CA ARG A 7 -41.86 10.67 46.55
C ARG A 7 -42.74 9.68 45.76
N ASP A 8 -42.52 9.39 44.49
CA ASP A 8 -41.26 9.29 43.73
C ASP A 8 -41.40 9.93 42.35
N ARG A 9 -40.67 11.03 42.11
CA ARG A 9 -40.22 11.35 40.75
C ARG A 9 -38.87 10.68 40.63
N GLU A 10 -38.82 9.60 39.86
CA GLU A 10 -37.58 9.00 39.39
C GLU A 10 -36.69 10.12 38.83
N GLN A 11 -35.59 10.43 39.51
CA GLN A 11 -34.62 11.41 39.03
C GLN A 11 -33.63 10.65 38.15
N LEU A 12 -33.73 10.88 36.84
CA LEU A 12 -32.73 10.42 35.89
C LEU A 12 -31.37 11.02 36.29
N ILE A 13 -30.40 10.17 36.62
CA ILE A 13 -29.01 10.60 36.81
C ILE A 13 -28.51 10.99 35.42
N GLY A 14 -28.37 12.30 35.19
CA GLY A 14 -27.76 12.80 33.96
C GLY A 14 -26.35 12.22 33.82
N VAL A 15 -26.00 11.76 32.63
CA VAL A 15 -24.64 11.31 32.33
C VAL A 15 -23.68 12.47 32.58
N LEU A 16 -22.74 12.27 33.50
CA LEU A 16 -21.59 13.15 33.65
C LEU A 16 -20.68 12.91 32.44
N VAL A 17 -20.86 13.71 31.39
CA VAL A 17 -19.90 13.81 30.29
C VAL A 17 -18.75 14.65 30.81
N PRO A 18 -17.52 14.12 30.94
CA PRO A 18 -16.37 14.93 31.30
C PRO A 18 -16.25 16.05 30.29
N ALA A 19 -16.17 17.30 30.77
CA ALA A 19 -15.91 18.43 29.90
C ALA A 19 -14.66 18.12 29.07
N SER A 20 -14.76 18.21 27.75
CA SER A 20 -13.63 18.10 26.85
C SER A 20 -12.54 19.04 27.37
N LEU A 21 -11.36 18.49 27.68
CA LEU A 21 -10.19 19.28 28.05
C LEU A 21 -9.69 20.02 26.81
N SER A 22 -10.46 21.02 26.36
CA SER A 22 -10.18 21.81 25.16
C SER A 22 -8.93 22.68 25.31
N ASP A 23 -8.34 22.75 26.51
CA ASP A 23 -7.24 23.65 26.84
C ASP A 23 -5.91 22.95 27.08
N ARG A 24 -5.80 21.64 26.80
CA ARG A 24 -4.50 20.95 26.84
C ARG A 24 -3.80 21.19 25.51
N PRO A 25 -2.60 21.82 25.48
CA PRO A 25 -1.79 21.85 24.27
C PRO A 25 -1.55 20.42 23.80
N GLY A 26 -1.94 20.14 22.55
CA GLY A 26 -1.70 18.84 21.94
C GLY A 26 -0.20 18.51 21.95
N PRO A 27 0.19 17.23 22.02
CA PRO A 27 1.59 16.86 21.91
C PRO A 27 2.16 17.41 20.60
N CYS A 28 3.22 18.22 20.70
CA CYS A 28 3.91 18.72 19.51
C CYS A 28 4.62 17.54 18.84
N PRO A 29 4.38 17.27 17.54
CA PRO A 29 5.08 16.20 16.84
C PRO A 29 6.59 16.39 16.96
N ALA A 30 7.31 15.34 17.37
CA ALA A 30 8.75 15.35 17.33
C ALA A 30 9.21 15.57 15.87
N PRO A 31 10.23 16.40 15.62
CA PRO A 31 10.76 16.56 14.28
C PRO A 31 11.17 15.21 13.71
N MET A 32 10.56 14.79 12.60
CA MET A 32 10.95 13.55 11.95
C MET A 32 12.37 13.69 11.40
N PRO A 33 13.27 12.72 11.64
CA PRO A 33 14.56 12.71 10.97
C PRO A 33 14.32 12.64 9.47
N ALA A 34 14.97 13.52 8.72
CA ALA A 34 14.91 13.49 7.27
C ALA A 34 15.58 12.20 6.78
N LEU A 35 14.78 11.27 6.27
CA LEU A 35 15.31 10.12 5.55
C LEU A 35 16.00 10.62 4.28
N PRO A 36 17.14 10.01 3.88
CA PRO A 36 17.70 10.25 2.57
C PRO A 36 16.61 10.01 1.51
N VAL A 37 16.40 11.00 0.64
CA VAL A 37 15.47 10.85 -0.48
C VAL A 37 15.97 9.67 -1.33
N PRO A 38 15.16 8.62 -1.57
CA PRO A 38 15.54 7.54 -2.47
C PRO A 38 15.92 8.13 -3.82
N ARG A 39 17.17 7.91 -4.24
CA ARG A 39 17.64 8.33 -5.56
C ARG A 39 17.76 7.10 -6.45
N PRO A 40 17.23 7.13 -7.68
CA PRO A 40 17.60 6.14 -8.68
C PRO A 40 19.11 6.21 -8.94
N PRO A 41 19.75 5.10 -9.34
CA PRO A 41 21.16 5.10 -9.70
C PRO A 41 21.44 6.16 -10.77
N SER A 42 22.49 6.96 -10.56
CA SER A 42 22.78 8.16 -11.36
C SER A 42 23.35 7.87 -12.75
N ASP A 43 23.53 6.59 -13.08
CA ASP A 43 24.24 6.09 -14.27
C ASP A 43 23.29 5.39 -15.28
N LEU A 44 21.97 5.49 -15.10
CA LEU A 44 20.96 4.88 -15.98
C LEU A 44 20.35 5.92 -16.94
N SER A 45 20.15 5.56 -18.21
CA SER A 45 19.37 6.36 -19.17
C SER A 45 17.86 6.18 -18.91
N GLU A 46 17.06 7.25 -19.00
CA GLU A 46 15.68 7.28 -18.47
C GLU A 46 14.62 6.55 -19.32
N ASP A 47 14.91 6.21 -20.59
CA ASP A 47 14.04 5.32 -21.39
C ASP A 47 14.16 3.84 -20.98
N GLU A 48 15.09 3.53 -20.07
CA GLU A 48 15.50 2.20 -19.62
C GLU A 48 14.81 1.73 -18.32
N VAL A 49 13.97 2.56 -17.69
CA VAL A 49 13.36 2.23 -16.39
C VAL A 49 11.86 2.47 -16.36
N LEU A 50 11.09 1.40 -16.57
CA LEU A 50 9.64 1.39 -16.39
C LEU A 50 9.27 0.73 -15.06
N ILE A 51 8.46 1.42 -14.26
CA ILE A 51 8.00 0.94 -12.95
C ILE A 51 6.47 1.01 -12.90
N GLY A 52 5.84 -0.07 -12.42
CA GLY A 52 4.41 -0.15 -12.18
C GLY A 52 4.12 -0.95 -10.92
N VAL A 53 2.93 -0.74 -10.33
CA VAL A 53 2.45 -1.50 -9.17
C VAL A 53 1.09 -2.09 -9.52
N ALA A 54 0.97 -3.41 -9.43
CA ALA A 54 -0.28 -4.11 -9.65
C ALA A 54 -0.46 -5.22 -8.61
N GLY A 55 -1.69 -5.37 -8.14
CA GLY A 55 -2.06 -6.47 -7.25
C GLY A 55 -2.44 -7.72 -8.05
N PRO A 56 -2.21 -8.92 -7.49
CA PRO A 56 -2.76 -10.14 -8.08
C PRO A 56 -4.28 -10.18 -7.95
N ASP A 57 -4.95 -10.68 -8.98
CA ASP A 57 -6.37 -11.01 -8.92
C ASP A 57 -6.62 -12.31 -8.13
N ARG A 58 -7.90 -12.73 -8.03
CA ARG A 58 -8.28 -13.96 -7.32
C ARG A 58 -7.67 -15.24 -7.91
N SER A 59 -7.20 -15.19 -9.15
CA SER A 59 -6.50 -16.30 -9.81
C SER A 59 -4.98 -16.23 -9.64
N GLY A 60 -4.47 -15.22 -8.90
CA GLY A 60 -3.06 -14.96 -8.71
C GLY A 60 -2.39 -14.27 -9.90
N ARG A 61 -3.16 -13.76 -10.87
CA ARG A 61 -2.60 -13.10 -12.06
C ARG A 61 -2.40 -11.62 -11.79
N VAL A 62 -1.24 -11.11 -12.18
CA VAL A 62 -0.92 -9.68 -12.15
C VAL A 62 -1.06 -9.14 -13.58
N THR A 63 -1.76 -8.02 -13.72
CA THR A 63 -1.94 -7.36 -15.03
C THR A 63 -1.46 -5.92 -14.96
N GLU A 64 -0.50 -5.56 -15.81
CA GLU A 64 -0.02 -4.18 -15.97
C GLU A 64 0.04 -3.85 -17.47
N ARG A 65 -1.09 -3.39 -18.01
CA ARG A 65 -1.24 -3.17 -19.47
C ARG A 65 -0.36 -2.04 -19.98
N ALA A 66 -0.12 -1.01 -19.18
CA ALA A 66 0.65 0.16 -19.61
C ALA A 66 2.13 -0.22 -19.73
N LEU A 67 2.66 -0.88 -18.70
CA LEU A 67 4.04 -1.38 -18.67
C LEU A 67 4.31 -2.36 -19.81
N LEU A 68 3.42 -3.36 -19.99
CA LEU A 68 3.60 -4.38 -21.02
C LEU A 68 3.57 -3.79 -22.43
N ARG A 69 2.70 -2.80 -22.69
CA ARG A 69 2.66 -2.11 -24.00
C ARG A 69 3.92 -1.28 -24.25
N ALA A 70 4.40 -0.57 -23.25
CA ALA A 70 5.60 0.25 -23.38
C ALA A 70 6.87 -0.59 -23.52
N LEU A 71 6.89 -1.82 -22.99
CA LEU A 71 7.89 -2.84 -23.30
C LEU A 71 7.73 -3.49 -24.70
N GLY A 72 6.68 -3.12 -25.45
CA GLY A 72 6.37 -3.70 -26.76
C GLY A 72 5.79 -5.11 -26.72
N TRP A 73 5.37 -5.60 -25.55
CA TRP A 73 4.85 -6.96 -25.39
C TRP A 73 3.37 -7.02 -25.72
N SER A 74 3.07 -7.42 -26.95
CA SER A 74 1.72 -7.63 -27.46
C SER A 74 1.12 -8.97 -27.02
N LEU A 75 -0.15 -9.20 -27.31
CA LEU A 75 -0.78 -10.51 -27.09
C LEU A 75 -0.03 -11.59 -27.90
N GLY A 76 0.26 -12.71 -27.24
CA GLY A 76 1.06 -13.79 -27.85
C GLY A 76 2.57 -13.54 -27.81
N HIS A 77 3.04 -12.39 -27.29
CA HIS A 77 4.45 -12.16 -27.02
C HIS A 77 4.97 -13.21 -26.04
N ARG A 78 6.06 -13.87 -26.42
CA ARG A 78 6.64 -14.94 -25.60
C ARG A 78 7.43 -14.32 -24.47
N ILE A 79 7.13 -14.72 -23.24
CA ILE A 79 7.83 -14.26 -22.04
C ILE A 79 8.54 -15.42 -21.36
N GLY A 80 9.71 -15.13 -20.78
CA GLY A 80 10.38 -15.96 -19.81
C GLY A 80 10.04 -15.46 -18.41
N ILE A 81 9.84 -16.38 -17.47
CA ILE A 81 9.61 -16.06 -16.07
C ILE A 81 10.65 -16.81 -15.25
N HIS A 82 11.38 -16.07 -14.41
CA HIS A 82 12.40 -16.62 -13.56
C HIS A 82 12.22 -16.10 -12.13
N ALA A 83 12.28 -16.99 -11.15
CA ALA A 83 12.35 -16.60 -9.76
C ALA A 83 13.80 -16.20 -9.42
N HIS A 84 13.94 -15.09 -8.69
CA HIS A 84 15.20 -14.59 -8.17
C HIS A 84 14.98 -14.14 -6.72
N GLY A 85 15.23 -15.06 -5.78
CA GLY A 85 14.84 -14.86 -4.37
C GLY A 85 13.33 -14.68 -4.25
N GLU A 86 12.93 -13.59 -3.58
CA GLU A 86 11.51 -13.21 -3.37
C GLU A 86 10.90 -12.43 -4.56
N MET A 87 11.61 -12.32 -5.69
CA MET A 87 11.17 -11.57 -6.87
C MET A 87 10.97 -12.48 -8.08
N LEU A 88 9.94 -12.19 -8.88
CA LEU A 88 9.79 -12.74 -10.23
C LEU A 88 10.34 -11.75 -11.26
N VAL A 89 11.32 -12.19 -12.04
CA VAL A 89 11.85 -11.45 -13.17
C VAL A 89 11.18 -11.98 -14.43
N ILE A 90 10.50 -11.09 -15.14
CA ILE A 90 9.81 -11.40 -16.38
C ILE A 90 10.52 -10.67 -17.50
N GLY A 91 10.86 -11.36 -18.58
CA GLY A 91 11.56 -10.81 -19.72
C GLY A 91 11.01 -11.32 -21.05
N SER A 92 11.31 -10.60 -22.13
CA SER A 92 11.02 -11.05 -23.50
C SER A 92 11.82 -12.32 -23.81
N ALA A 93 11.18 -13.34 -24.36
CA ALA A 93 11.83 -14.57 -24.78
C ALA A 93 11.90 -14.64 -26.32
N VAL A 94 13.12 -14.59 -26.87
CA VAL A 94 13.35 -14.88 -28.30
C VAL A 94 13.26 -16.40 -28.51
N ALA A 95 12.62 -16.82 -29.61
CA ALA A 95 12.54 -18.24 -29.96
C ALA A 95 13.95 -18.84 -30.10
N GLY A 96 14.24 -19.89 -29.31
CA GLY A 96 15.49 -20.67 -29.42
C GLY A 96 16.51 -20.46 -28.31
N SER A 97 16.41 -19.44 -27.44
CA SER A 97 17.36 -19.28 -26.33
C SER A 97 16.77 -19.76 -24.99
N MET A 98 16.58 -21.08 -24.86
CA MET A 98 16.51 -21.68 -23.53
C MET A 98 17.93 -21.75 -22.99
N ARG A 99 18.39 -20.72 -22.29
CA ARG A 99 19.62 -20.84 -21.50
C ARG A 99 19.28 -21.66 -20.26
N ARG A 100 19.77 -22.91 -20.23
CA ARG A 100 19.65 -23.78 -19.05
C ARG A 100 20.35 -23.11 -17.85
N PRO A 101 19.72 -23.06 -16.67
CA PRO A 101 20.43 -22.76 -15.44
C PRO A 101 21.23 -24.00 -15.02
N GLY A 102 22.52 -23.83 -14.77
CA GLY A 102 23.43 -24.89 -14.32
C GLY A 102 24.43 -25.32 -15.39
N ALA A 103 25.66 -24.81 -15.24
CA ALA A 103 26.84 -25.60 -15.56
C ALA A 103 27.01 -26.69 -14.48
#